data_AF-A0A7W0AAR4-F1
#
_entry.id   AF-A0A7W0AAR4-F1
#
_cell.length_a   1.000
_cell.length_b   1.000
_cell.length_c   1.000
_cell.angle_alpha   90.00
_cell.angle_beta   90.00
_cell.angle_gamma   90.00
#
_symmetry.space_group_name_H-M   'P 1'
#
loop_
_entity.id
_entity.type
_entity.pdbx_description
1 polymer ?
#
loop_
_entity_poly.entity_id
_entity_poly.type
_entity_poly.pdbx_seq_one_letter_code
_entity_poly.pdbx_strand_id
1 'polypeptide(L)'
;MKHPTTRRAAITALGASVGALALFSFMVPNSAFAAISSAAGVVAGGSLEGPNGPIQFSAFGSRLQLDDVAEPVLHGALAWHDPAGMDGAPLTISLVAVDSYGPGDIETARVMTGTVSVNGEGEHSFALRLVDGGEIGVAADTIWLVVGTAVGNVSGTPVPADAGSEFDYDVEGDLISGDVQVNTF
;
A
#
# COMPACT_ATOMS: atom_id res chain seq x y z
N MET A 1 63.39 18.34 -5.20
CA MET A 1 63.80 19.73 -5.52
C MET A 1 64.44 19.75 -6.91
N LYS A 2 64.13 20.80 -7.69
CA LYS A 2 64.65 21.20 -9.02
C LYS A 2 63.76 20.91 -10.25
N HIS A 3 62.78 21.78 -10.47
CA HIS A 3 62.64 22.52 -11.75
C HIS A 3 63.79 23.55 -11.86
N PRO A 4 64.14 24.18 -13.02
CA PRO A 4 63.40 24.44 -14.28
C PRO A 4 64.28 24.11 -15.55
N THR A 5 64.01 24.36 -16.84
CA THR A 5 63.67 25.64 -17.50
C THR A 5 63.38 25.44 -19.00
N THR A 6 62.38 26.18 -19.46
CA THR A 6 61.87 26.54 -20.78
C THR A 6 62.90 26.94 -21.86
N ARG A 7 62.64 26.61 -23.14
CA ARG A 7 62.94 27.47 -24.32
C ARG A 7 61.93 27.28 -25.48
N ARG A 8 61.14 28.35 -25.71
CA ARG A 8 60.74 29.06 -26.96
C ARG A 8 60.51 28.21 -28.23
N ALA A 9 59.27 28.07 -28.75
CA ALA A 9 58.40 29.03 -29.46
C ALA A 9 58.57 29.01 -30.99
N ALA A 10 57.49 28.68 -31.71
CA ALA A 10 57.11 29.31 -32.98
C ALA A 10 55.61 29.14 -33.21
N ILE A 11 54.94 30.29 -33.32
CA ILE A 11 53.52 30.50 -33.64
C ILE A 11 53.42 30.73 -35.15
N THR A 12 52.51 30.04 -35.85
CA THR A 12 51.85 30.45 -37.10
C THR A 12 50.79 29.38 -37.40
N ALA A 13 49.56 29.63 -37.87
CA ALA A 13 48.91 30.83 -38.36
C ALA A 13 47.38 30.67 -38.16
N LEU A 14 46.68 31.81 -38.19
CA LEU A 14 45.23 31.93 -38.20
C LEU A 14 44.57 31.13 -39.33
N GLY A 15 43.44 30.51 -39.01
CA GLY A 15 42.49 29.98 -39.98
C GLY A 15 41.12 29.88 -39.34
N ALA A 16 40.37 30.98 -39.35
CA ALA A 16 38.96 30.98 -38.95
C ALA A 16 38.17 30.09 -39.92
N SER A 17 37.46 29.10 -39.40
CA SER A 17 36.20 28.69 -40.02
C SER A 17 35.28 28.11 -38.94
N VAL A 18 34.13 28.77 -38.84
CA VAL A 18 32.97 28.42 -38.04
C VAL A 18 32.49 27.04 -38.49
N GLY A 19 32.41 26.08 -37.57
CA GLY A 19 32.00 24.71 -37.87
C GLY A 19 31.38 24.02 -36.66
N ALA A 20 30.07 24.18 -36.54
CA ALA A 20 29.13 23.41 -35.71
C ALA A 20 29.51 23.18 -34.23
N LEU A 21 28.89 23.96 -33.34
CA LEU A 21 28.44 23.42 -32.06
C LEU A 21 27.51 22.24 -32.38
N ALA A 22 28.03 21.03 -32.33
CA ALA A 22 27.20 19.85 -32.12
C ALA A 22 26.63 20.00 -30.71
N LEU A 23 25.41 20.53 -30.63
CA LEU A 23 24.54 20.31 -29.50
C LEU A 23 24.40 18.80 -29.37
N PHE A 24 25.20 18.20 -28.50
CA PHE A 24 24.80 16.95 -27.87
C PHE A 24 23.57 17.30 -27.04
N SER A 25 22.40 17.26 -27.68
CA SER A 25 21.16 16.99 -26.98
C SER A 25 21.43 15.68 -26.24
N PHE A 26 21.73 15.78 -24.94
CA PHE A 26 21.52 14.67 -24.04
C PHE A 26 20.05 14.31 -24.22
N MET A 27 19.83 13.26 -25.01
CA MET A 27 18.59 12.54 -25.06
C MET A 27 18.45 11.97 -23.65
N VAL A 28 17.89 12.78 -22.76
CA VAL A 28 17.31 12.26 -21.52
C VAL A 28 16.34 11.20 -22.04
N PRO A 29 16.56 9.91 -21.72
CA PRO A 29 15.58 8.91 -22.10
C PRO A 29 14.25 9.43 -21.57
N ASN A 30 13.30 9.59 -22.49
CA ASN A 30 11.94 9.96 -22.17
C ASN A 30 11.39 8.77 -21.38
N SER A 31 11.72 8.69 -20.09
CA SER A 31 11.02 7.82 -19.16
C SER A 31 9.63 8.42 -19.08
N ALA A 32 8.78 7.98 -20.01
CA ALA A 32 7.36 8.28 -20.00
C ALA A 32 6.86 7.77 -18.64
N PHE A 33 6.53 8.69 -17.75
CA PHE A 33 5.73 8.36 -16.60
C PHE A 33 4.39 7.89 -17.16
N ALA A 34 4.00 6.65 -16.87
CA ALA A 34 2.68 6.17 -17.23
C ALA A 34 1.64 7.07 -16.55
N ALA A 35 0.70 7.60 -17.31
CA ALA A 35 -0.37 8.41 -16.75
C ALA A 35 -1.33 7.51 -15.97
N ILE A 36 -1.90 8.05 -14.88
CA ILE A 36 -2.92 7.34 -14.10
C ILE A 36 -4.27 7.61 -14.79
N SER A 37 -4.97 6.54 -15.17
CA SER A 37 -6.30 6.63 -15.79
C SER A 37 -7.44 6.61 -14.78
N SER A 38 -7.24 5.96 -13.63
CA SER A 38 -8.19 6.01 -12.52
C SER A 38 -7.51 5.68 -11.19
N ALA A 39 -8.08 6.17 -10.09
CA ALA A 39 -7.61 5.87 -8.75
C ALA A 39 -8.79 5.63 -7.80
N ALA A 40 -8.70 4.55 -7.02
CA ALA A 40 -9.64 4.29 -5.95
C ALA A 40 -8.87 3.97 -4.67
N GLY A 41 -9.43 4.31 -3.53
CA GLY A 41 -8.78 4.06 -2.25
C GLY A 41 -9.73 4.08 -1.06
N VAL A 42 -9.17 3.70 0.08
CA VAL A 42 -9.82 3.77 1.39
C VAL A 42 -8.77 4.17 2.42
N VAL A 43 -9.18 5.03 3.34
CA VAL A 43 -8.44 5.30 4.57
C VAL A 43 -9.38 4.96 5.71
N ALA A 44 -8.90 4.20 6.68
CA ALA A 44 -9.65 3.86 7.86
C ALA A 44 -8.75 3.88 9.08
N GLY A 45 -9.31 4.23 10.21
CA GLY A 45 -8.59 4.13 11.47
C GLY A 45 -9.49 4.47 12.63
N GLY A 46 -9.22 3.85 13.78
CA GLY A 46 -10.12 3.99 14.91
C GLY A 46 -10.00 2.85 15.89
N SER A 47 -11.11 2.61 16.58
CA SER A 47 -11.27 1.49 17.49
C SER A 47 -12.66 0.88 17.36
N LEU A 48 -12.72 -0.41 17.69
CA LEU A 48 -13.94 -1.19 17.81
C LEU A 48 -13.93 -1.94 19.14
N GLU A 49 -15.11 -2.40 19.59
CA GLU A 49 -15.19 -3.29 20.73
C GLU A 49 -14.62 -4.66 20.36
N GLY A 50 -13.58 -5.09 21.07
CA GLY A 50 -13.14 -6.47 21.07
C GLY A 50 -13.73 -7.25 22.24
N PRO A 51 -13.65 -8.59 22.24
CA PRO A 51 -14.22 -9.44 23.27
C PRO A 51 -13.72 -9.12 24.69
N ASN A 52 -12.49 -8.63 24.80
CA ASN A 52 -11.80 -8.42 26.07
C ASN A 52 -11.29 -6.98 26.24
N GLY A 53 -11.69 -6.05 25.37
CA GLY A 53 -11.24 -4.66 25.40
C GLY A 53 -11.27 -4.01 24.03
N PRO A 54 -11.03 -2.68 23.96
CA PRO A 54 -11.03 -1.96 22.69
C PRO A 54 -9.83 -2.36 21.84
N ILE A 55 -10.12 -2.68 20.58
CA ILE A 55 -9.12 -2.97 19.55
C ILE A 55 -8.84 -1.69 18.79
N GLN A 56 -7.58 -1.44 18.45
CA GLN A 56 -7.14 -0.24 17.71
C GLN A 56 -6.58 -0.65 16.36
N PHE A 57 -6.87 0.13 15.33
CA PHE A 57 -6.34 -0.15 14.01
C PHE A 57 -6.14 1.12 13.16
N SER A 58 -5.32 0.97 12.13
CA SER A 58 -5.27 1.86 10.97
C SER A 58 -5.09 1.04 9.71
N ALA A 59 -5.79 1.43 8.64
CA ALA A 59 -5.74 0.77 7.37
C ALA A 59 -5.77 1.79 6.22
N PHE A 60 -5.05 1.46 5.16
CA PHE A 60 -5.05 2.19 3.90
C PHE A 60 -5.03 1.20 2.76
N GLY A 61 -5.78 1.45 1.71
CA GLY A 61 -5.70 0.71 0.45
C GLY A 61 -5.84 1.63 -0.73
N SER A 62 -5.06 1.38 -1.79
CA SER A 62 -5.20 2.08 -3.06
C SER A 62 -5.04 1.13 -4.25
N ARG A 63 -5.79 1.46 -5.30
CA ARG A 63 -5.71 0.86 -6.64
C ARG A 63 -5.47 1.98 -7.63
N LEU A 64 -4.37 1.90 -8.37
CA LEU A 64 -4.02 2.85 -9.41
C LEU A 64 -4.02 2.14 -10.76
N GLN A 65 -4.94 2.51 -11.64
CA GLN A 65 -4.88 2.05 -13.02
C GLN A 65 -3.95 2.98 -13.80
N LEU A 66 -2.93 2.41 -14.42
CA LEU A 66 -2.01 3.13 -15.29
C LEU A 66 -2.41 2.90 -16.75
N ASP A 67 -2.21 3.92 -17.58
CA ASP A 67 -2.34 3.82 -19.03
C ASP A 67 -1.37 2.76 -19.56
N ASP A 68 -1.85 1.96 -20.52
CA ASP A 68 -1.09 0.88 -21.17
C ASP A 68 -0.55 -0.21 -20.22
N VAL A 69 -1.01 -0.26 -18.97
CA VAL A 69 -0.75 -1.35 -18.03
C VAL A 69 -2.06 -2.11 -17.78
N ALA A 70 -2.06 -3.42 -18.01
CA ALA A 70 -3.25 -4.24 -17.84
C ALA A 70 -3.65 -4.36 -16.36
N GLU A 71 -2.69 -4.71 -15.51
CA GLU A 71 -2.93 -4.90 -14.08
C GLU A 71 -2.75 -3.59 -13.31
N PRO A 72 -3.67 -3.25 -12.40
CA PRO A 72 -3.53 -2.07 -11.57
C PRO A 72 -2.35 -2.21 -10.60
N VAL A 73 -1.75 -1.09 -10.22
CA VAL A 73 -0.82 -1.05 -9.10
C VAL A 73 -1.62 -1.01 -7.80
N LEU A 74 -1.37 -1.98 -6.93
CA LEU A 74 -1.99 -2.08 -5.61
C LEU A 74 -1.01 -1.61 -4.53
N HIS A 75 -1.50 -0.83 -3.57
CA HIS A 75 -0.73 -0.46 -2.38
C HIS A 75 -1.64 -0.49 -1.16
N GLY A 76 -1.06 -0.76 0.02
CA GLY A 76 -1.82 -0.78 1.24
C GLY A 76 -0.96 -0.69 2.49
N ALA A 77 -1.63 -0.49 3.61
CA ALA A 77 -1.09 -0.60 4.95
C ALA A 77 -2.18 -1.14 5.88
N LEU A 78 -1.78 -1.97 6.84
CA LEU A 78 -2.63 -2.41 7.95
C LEU A 78 -1.75 -2.45 9.19
N ALA A 79 -2.21 -1.81 10.25
CA ALA A 79 -1.70 -1.97 11.60
C ALA A 79 -2.89 -2.22 12.53
N TRP A 80 -2.83 -3.31 13.28
CA TRP A 80 -3.89 -3.74 14.19
C TRP A 80 -3.27 -4.07 15.54
N HIS A 81 -3.93 -3.66 16.61
CA HIS A 81 -3.50 -3.92 17.97
C HIS A 81 -4.71 -4.26 18.82
N ASP A 82 -4.80 -5.53 19.23
CA ASP A 82 -5.73 -6.02 20.22
C ASP A 82 -4.96 -6.26 21.54
N PRO A 83 -5.12 -5.42 22.57
CA PRO A 83 -4.39 -5.55 23.83
C PRO A 83 -4.68 -6.85 24.59
N ALA A 84 -5.82 -7.49 24.32
CA ALA A 84 -6.27 -8.67 25.05
C ALA A 84 -6.40 -9.92 24.17
N GLY A 85 -6.34 -9.75 22.85
CA GLY A 85 -6.12 -10.75 21.80
C GLY A 85 -6.77 -12.12 22.04
N MET A 86 -6.10 -13.16 21.55
CA MET A 86 -6.47 -14.54 21.81
C MET A 86 -5.92 -14.98 23.15
N ASP A 87 -6.75 -15.67 23.95
CA ASP A 87 -6.40 -16.20 25.27
C ASP A 87 -5.88 -15.17 26.30
N GLY A 88 -6.21 -13.89 26.12
CA GLY A 88 -5.83 -12.81 27.04
C GLY A 88 -4.43 -12.24 26.80
N ALA A 89 -3.75 -12.62 25.71
CA ALA A 89 -2.44 -12.11 25.33
C ALA A 89 -2.55 -11.00 24.26
N PRO A 90 -1.72 -9.94 24.32
CA PRO A 90 -1.71 -8.91 23.30
C PRO A 90 -1.40 -9.47 21.90
N LEU A 91 -2.12 -8.99 20.91
CA LEU A 91 -2.00 -9.36 19.51
C LEU A 91 -1.75 -8.11 18.66
N THR A 92 -0.73 -8.19 17.81
CA THR A 92 -0.44 -7.19 16.78
C THR A 92 -0.46 -7.84 15.42
N ILE A 93 -1.06 -7.17 14.43
CA ILE A 93 -1.11 -7.64 13.04
C ILE A 93 -0.63 -6.50 12.16
N SER A 94 0.33 -6.78 11.29
CA SER A 94 0.87 -5.79 10.35
C SER A 94 0.91 -6.32 8.93
N LEU A 95 0.56 -5.48 7.96
CA LEU A 95 0.60 -5.85 6.54
C LEU A 95 2.01 -6.22 6.08
N VAL A 96 2.11 -7.30 5.30
CA VAL A 96 3.32 -7.72 4.58
C VAL A 96 3.16 -7.45 3.09
N ALA A 97 2.06 -7.90 2.50
CA ALA A 97 1.79 -7.75 1.06
C ALA A 97 0.29 -7.63 0.77
N VAL A 98 -0.05 -6.93 -0.30
CA VAL A 98 -1.41 -6.85 -0.86
C VAL A 98 -1.48 -7.70 -2.12
N ASP A 99 -2.41 -8.65 -2.14
CA ASP A 99 -2.68 -9.50 -3.31
C ASP A 99 -3.87 -8.98 -4.12
N SER A 100 -4.89 -8.47 -3.43
CA SER A 100 -6.05 -7.86 -4.09
C SER A 100 -6.60 -6.68 -3.30
N TYR A 101 -7.14 -5.70 -4.02
CA TYR A 101 -7.86 -4.58 -3.44
C TYR A 101 -8.92 -4.05 -4.43
N GLY A 102 -10.12 -3.79 -3.92
CA GLY A 102 -11.23 -3.34 -4.75
C GLY A 102 -12.54 -3.10 -4.01
N PRO A 103 -13.63 -2.81 -4.76
CA PRO A 103 -14.98 -2.70 -4.20
C PRO A 103 -15.45 -4.03 -3.62
N GLY A 104 -16.22 -3.95 -2.54
CA GLY A 104 -16.92 -5.09 -1.95
C GLY A 104 -18.28 -5.34 -2.61
N ASP A 105 -19.16 -5.98 -1.85
CA ASP A 105 -20.54 -6.33 -2.20
C ASP A 105 -21.49 -5.12 -2.27
N ILE A 106 -21.13 -4.01 -1.62
CA ILE A 106 -21.84 -2.73 -1.66
C ILE A 106 -20.88 -1.61 -2.06
N GLU A 107 -21.42 -0.50 -2.58
CA GLU A 107 -20.64 0.62 -3.13
C GLU A 107 -19.66 1.24 -2.12
N THR A 108 -20.08 1.32 -0.86
CA THR A 108 -19.31 1.86 0.26
C THR A 108 -18.38 0.83 0.90
N ALA A 109 -18.34 -0.41 0.40
CA ALA A 109 -17.44 -1.44 0.90
C ALA A 109 -16.14 -1.48 0.09
N ARG A 110 -15.03 -1.70 0.79
CA ARG A 110 -13.73 -2.03 0.19
C ARG A 110 -13.18 -3.30 0.82
N VAL A 111 -12.61 -4.15 -0.02
CA VAL A 111 -12.00 -5.42 0.40
C VAL A 111 -10.54 -5.40 0.01
N MET A 112 -9.68 -5.80 0.95
CA MET A 112 -8.26 -6.03 0.74
C MET A 112 -7.92 -7.45 1.17
N THR A 113 -7.13 -8.15 0.36
CA THR A 113 -6.53 -9.42 0.76
C THR A 113 -5.04 -9.41 0.52
N GLY A 114 -4.35 -10.31 1.19
CA GLY A 114 -2.92 -10.49 1.02
C GLY A 114 -2.32 -11.27 2.16
N THR A 115 -1.13 -10.85 2.58
CA THR A 115 -0.37 -11.47 3.66
C THR A 115 -0.08 -10.46 4.77
N VAL A 116 -0.17 -10.90 6.03
CA VAL A 116 0.15 -10.14 7.25
C VAL A 116 1.12 -10.93 8.12
N SER A 117 1.82 -10.24 9.02
CA SER A 117 2.58 -10.86 10.10
C SER A 117 1.86 -10.67 11.44
N VAL A 118 1.91 -11.67 12.31
CA VAL A 118 1.26 -11.67 13.62
C VAL A 118 2.33 -11.59 14.70
N ASN A 119 2.30 -10.57 15.54
CA ASN A 119 3.32 -10.33 16.58
C ASN A 119 4.76 -10.24 16.05
N GLY A 120 4.92 -9.85 14.77
CA GLY A 120 6.22 -9.82 14.09
C GLY A 120 6.77 -11.22 13.77
N GLU A 121 5.96 -12.26 13.93
CA GLU A 121 6.28 -13.65 13.65
C GLU A 121 5.28 -14.22 12.64
N GLY A 122 5.75 -15.17 11.82
CA GLY A 122 4.90 -15.80 10.82
C GLY A 122 4.41 -14.83 9.74
N GLU A 123 3.89 -15.42 8.68
CA GLU A 123 3.16 -14.73 7.62
C GLU A 123 1.87 -15.51 7.45
N HIS A 124 0.73 -14.83 7.39
CA HIS A 124 -0.59 -15.44 7.31
C HIS A 124 -1.42 -14.72 6.24
N SER A 125 -2.25 -15.48 5.52
CA SER A 125 -3.24 -14.88 4.63
C SER A 125 -4.23 -14.03 5.42
N PHE A 126 -4.72 -12.94 4.86
CA PHE A 126 -5.80 -12.15 5.47
C PHE A 126 -6.83 -11.69 4.45
N ALA A 127 -8.01 -11.35 4.98
CA ALA A 127 -9.01 -10.53 4.32
C ALA A 127 -9.48 -9.43 5.27
N LEU A 128 -9.52 -8.21 4.76
CA LEU A 128 -10.03 -7.04 5.44
C LEU A 128 -11.18 -6.45 4.63
N ARG A 129 -12.35 -6.32 5.24
CA ARG A 129 -13.50 -5.59 4.69
C ARG A 129 -13.75 -4.35 5.52
N LEU A 130 -13.89 -3.22 4.84
CA LEU A 130 -14.19 -1.91 5.41
C LEU A 130 -15.48 -1.40 4.77
N VAL A 131 -16.40 -0.89 5.57
CA VAL A 131 -17.65 -0.28 5.10
C VAL A 131 -17.74 1.13 5.64
N ASP A 132 -17.83 2.09 4.74
CA ASP A 132 -18.14 3.49 5.03
C ASP A 132 -19.65 3.63 5.25
N GLY A 133 -20.02 4.01 6.48
CA GLY A 133 -21.39 4.25 6.92
C GLY A 133 -21.94 5.62 6.50
N GLY A 134 -21.10 6.49 5.92
CA GLY A 134 -21.43 7.83 5.48
C GLY A 134 -21.06 8.89 6.50
N GLU A 135 -21.87 9.94 6.61
CA GLU A 135 -21.56 11.07 7.50
C GLU A 135 -21.45 10.61 8.97
N ILE A 136 -20.45 11.16 9.67
CA ILE A 136 -20.19 10.88 11.08
C ILE A 136 -21.49 11.06 11.90
N GLY A 137 -21.90 9.98 12.57
CA GLY A 137 -23.08 9.94 13.43
C GLY A 137 -24.40 9.60 12.73
N VAL A 138 -24.39 9.29 11.42
CA VAL A 138 -25.59 8.87 10.66
C VAL A 138 -25.71 7.35 10.61
N ALA A 139 -24.66 6.64 10.20
CA ALA A 139 -24.55 5.19 10.32
C ALA A 139 -23.14 4.83 10.82
N ALA A 140 -23.00 3.64 11.39
CA ALA A 140 -21.71 3.19 11.89
C ALA A 140 -20.87 2.66 10.72
N ASP A 141 -19.58 3.04 10.71
CA ASP A 141 -18.60 2.34 9.92
C ASP A 141 -18.36 0.96 10.48
N THR A 142 -18.18 -0.03 9.62
CA THR A 142 -17.96 -1.41 10.02
C THR A 142 -16.63 -1.91 9.47
N ILE A 143 -15.93 -2.67 10.29
CA ILE A 143 -14.70 -3.38 9.92
C ILE A 143 -14.86 -4.87 10.18
N TRP A 144 -14.33 -5.68 9.27
CA TRP A 144 -14.20 -7.12 9.44
C TRP A 144 -12.79 -7.55 9.02
N LEU A 145 -12.00 -8.02 9.98
CA LEU A 145 -10.66 -8.57 9.75
C LEU A 145 -10.67 -10.08 10.01
N VAL A 146 -10.21 -10.83 9.02
CA VAL A 146 -10.02 -12.27 9.13
C VAL A 146 -8.58 -12.63 8.74
N VAL A 147 -7.90 -13.46 9.54
CA VAL A 147 -6.51 -13.87 9.34
C VAL A 147 -6.36 -15.37 9.49
N GLY A 148 -5.52 -15.96 8.65
CA GLY A 148 -5.19 -17.38 8.68
C GLY A 148 -6.26 -18.23 8.03
N THR A 149 -6.64 -19.33 8.68
CA THR A 149 -7.48 -20.36 8.06
C THR A 149 -8.94 -19.94 7.83
N ALA A 150 -9.46 -18.95 8.57
CA ALA A 150 -10.84 -18.47 8.38
C ALA A 150 -11.05 -17.56 7.16
N VAL A 151 -9.99 -17.15 6.44
CA VAL A 151 -10.10 -16.22 5.30
C VAL A 151 -11.09 -16.72 4.22
N GLY A 152 -11.28 -18.04 4.11
CA GLY A 152 -12.26 -18.64 3.19
C GLY A 152 -13.74 -18.26 3.44
N ASN A 153 -14.06 -17.62 4.57
CA ASN A 153 -15.43 -17.22 4.94
C ASN A 153 -15.80 -15.78 4.55
N VAL A 154 -14.85 -14.98 4.07
CA VAL A 154 -15.13 -13.59 3.67
C VAL A 154 -15.66 -13.57 2.23
N SER A 155 -16.98 -13.34 2.10
CA SER A 155 -17.79 -13.26 0.87
C SER A 155 -17.00 -13.10 -0.45
N GLY A 156 -16.63 -14.24 -1.05
CA GLY A 156 -16.27 -14.35 -2.47
C GLY A 156 -14.81 -14.08 -2.85
N THR A 157 -13.88 -13.91 -1.90
CA THR A 157 -12.50 -13.54 -2.24
C THR A 157 -11.58 -14.76 -2.36
N PRO A 158 -10.75 -14.87 -3.43
CA PRO A 158 -9.77 -15.95 -3.54
C PRO A 158 -8.74 -15.91 -2.41
N VAL A 159 -8.48 -17.07 -1.79
CA VAL A 159 -7.53 -17.25 -0.70
C VAL A 159 -6.11 -17.45 -1.27
N PRO A 160 -5.11 -16.66 -0.87
CA PRO A 160 -3.70 -16.96 -1.15
C PRO A 160 -3.29 -18.25 -0.43
N ALA A 161 -2.62 -19.16 -1.13
CA ALA A 161 -2.23 -20.47 -0.58
C ALA A 161 -1.12 -20.33 0.48
N ASP A 162 -1.48 -20.71 1.71
CA ASP A 162 -0.69 -21.00 2.93
C ASP A 162 0.72 -20.42 3.07
N ALA A 163 0.86 -19.53 4.05
CA ALA A 163 2.05 -19.47 4.89
C ALA A 163 1.67 -19.77 6.36
N GLY A 164 2.29 -20.82 6.91
CA GLY A 164 2.60 -21.01 8.34
C GLY A 164 1.48 -21.11 9.40
N SER A 165 1.11 -22.34 9.77
CA SER A 165 0.41 -22.75 11.01
C SER A 165 -1.06 -22.34 11.21
N GLU A 166 -1.74 -23.11 12.07
CA GLU A 166 -3.17 -23.13 12.44
C GLU A 166 -3.67 -21.85 13.14
N PHE A 167 -3.12 -20.69 12.79
CA PHE A 167 -3.62 -19.41 13.29
C PHE A 167 -4.97 -19.11 12.63
N ASP A 168 -5.90 -18.67 13.45
CA ASP A 168 -7.21 -18.20 13.06
C ASP A 168 -7.49 -16.95 13.87
N TYR A 169 -8.03 -15.91 13.25
CA TYR A 169 -8.46 -14.70 13.93
C TYR A 169 -9.55 -14.04 13.11
N ASP A 170 -10.69 -13.80 13.74
CA ASP A 170 -11.89 -13.29 13.09
C ASP A 170 -12.56 -12.27 14.01
N VAL A 171 -12.57 -11.00 13.58
CA VAL A 171 -13.21 -9.91 14.30
C VAL A 171 -13.99 -9.02 13.34
N GLU A 172 -15.29 -8.93 13.57
CA GLU A 172 -16.21 -8.00 12.94
C GLU A 172 -16.81 -7.06 13.98
N GLY A 173 -16.95 -5.79 13.65
CA GLY A 173 -17.63 -4.85 14.53
C GLY A 173 -17.77 -3.45 13.96
N ASP A 174 -18.66 -2.69 14.59
CA ASP A 174 -18.85 -1.26 14.34
C ASP A 174 -17.73 -0.45 15.03
N LEU A 175 -17.34 0.65 14.41
CA LEU A 175 -16.40 1.58 15.02
C LEU A 175 -17.04 2.33 16.18
N ILE A 176 -16.42 2.26 17.35
CA ILE A 176 -16.78 3.08 18.52
C ILE A 176 -16.14 4.46 18.47
N SER A 177 -15.03 4.59 17.74
CA SER A 177 -14.41 5.86 17.38
C SER A 177 -13.53 5.68 16.15
N GLY A 178 -13.34 6.74 15.38
CA GLY A 178 -12.64 6.67 14.10
C GLY A 178 -13.58 6.93 12.93
N ASP A 179 -13.10 6.61 11.75
CA ASP A 179 -13.82 6.80 10.49
C ASP A 179 -13.31 5.81 9.42
N VAL A 180 -14.18 5.47 8.46
CA VAL A 180 -13.82 4.78 7.22
C VAL A 180 -14.22 5.69 6.07
N GLN A 181 -13.23 6.20 5.34
CA GLN A 181 -13.48 7.05 4.19
C GLN A 181 -13.13 6.33 2.89
N VAL A 182 -14.16 6.07 2.08
CA VAL A 182 -13.98 5.50 0.74
C VAL A 182 -13.82 6.62 -0.29
N ASN A 183 -12.73 6.57 -1.04
CA ASN A 183 -12.41 7.55 -2.08
C ASN A 183 -12.45 6.91 -3.47
N THR A 184 -13.13 7.56 -4.41
CA THR A 184 -13.14 7.19 -5.82
C THR A 184 -12.82 8.44 -6.65
N PHE A 185 -11.86 8.33 -7.57
CA PHE A 185 -11.39 9.40 -8.44
C PHE A 185 -11.37 8.96 -9.90
#